data_AF-A0A2N7Q8B0-F1
#
_entry.id   AF-A0A2N7Q8B0-F1
#
_cell.length_a   1.000
_cell.length_b   1.000
_cell.length_c   1.000
_cell.angle_alpha   90.00
_cell.angle_beta   90.00
_cell.angle_gamma   90.00
#
_symmetry.space_group_name_H-M   'P 1'
#
loop_
_entity.id
_entity.type
_entity.pdbx_description
1 polymer ?
#
loop_
_entity_poly.entity_id
_entity_poly.type
_entity_poly.pdbx_seq_one_letter_code
_entity_poly.pdbx_strand_id
1 'polypeptide(L)'
;MRTKKLIIFAVVLTILISFFIISLASAEDVWVRGYFRSDGTYVRPHYRTYPDGIPFNNYSFPGNYNPYTGKIAPGNPSTYLERYYLKPYYSKPYYLRPYYFKP
;
A
#
# COMPACT_ATOMS: atom_id res chain seq x y z
N MET A 1 17.94 48.81 5.27
CA MET A 1 16.62 48.20 5.58
C MET A 1 16.15 47.22 4.52
N ARG A 2 16.34 47.48 3.21
CA ARG A 2 15.95 46.56 2.12
C ARG A 2 16.69 45.21 2.14
N THR A 3 18.02 45.21 2.33
CA THR A 3 18.84 43.99 2.38
C THR A 3 18.52 43.09 3.56
N LYS A 4 18.29 43.66 4.76
CA LYS A 4 17.88 42.89 5.95
C LYS A 4 16.53 42.20 5.77
N LYS A 5 15.57 42.86 5.10
CA LYS A 5 14.26 42.27 4.77
C LYS A 5 14.37 41.12 3.77
N LEU A 6 15.27 41.22 2.79
CA LEU A 6 15.54 40.15 1.82
C LEU A 6 16.17 38.91 2.48
N ILE A 7 17.11 39.11 3.42
CA ILE A 7 17.73 38.02 4.18
C ILE A 7 16.69 37.31 5.06
N ILE A 8 15.86 38.07 5.77
CA ILE A 8 14.78 37.50 6.61
C ILE A 8 13.79 36.70 5.74
N PHE A 9 13.40 37.23 4.58
CA PHE A 9 12.52 36.54 3.66
C PHE A 9 13.11 35.21 3.15
N ALA A 10 14.39 35.21 2.76
CA ALA A 10 15.08 34.00 2.31
C ALA A 10 15.16 32.93 3.41
N VAL A 11 15.47 33.31 4.65
CA VAL A 11 15.52 32.39 5.79
C VAL A 11 14.14 31.78 6.07
N VAL A 12 13.09 32.59 6.08
CA VAL A 12 11.70 32.11 6.28
C VAL A 12 11.30 31.15 5.16
N LEU A 13 11.61 31.48 3.91
CA LEU A 13 11.31 30.62 2.76
C LEU A 13 12.03 29.27 2.85
N THR A 14 13.30 29.28 3.27
CA THR A 14 14.10 28.04 3.42
C THR A 14 13.53 27.14 4.52
N ILE A 15 13.08 27.72 5.63
CA ILE A 15 12.42 26.99 6.72
C ILE A 15 11.10 26.39 6.23
N LEU A 16 10.28 27.16 5.51
CA LEU A 16 9.00 26.68 4.97
C LEU A 16 9.18 25.54 3.96
N ILE A 17 10.19 25.62 3.09
CA ILE A 17 10.53 24.54 2.15
C ILE A 17 10.98 23.28 2.91
N SER A 18 11.77 23.44 3.97
CA SER A 18 12.23 22.31 4.80
C SER A 18 11.06 21.57 5.47
N PHE A 19 10.06 22.30 5.96
CA PHE A 19 8.84 21.70 6.52
C PHE A 19 7.97 21.00 5.45
N PHE A 20 7.96 21.52 4.22
CA PHE A 20 7.21 20.90 3.12
C PHE A 20 7.79 19.55 2.68
N ILE A 21 9.12 19.40 2.70
CA ILE A 21 9.81 18.15 2.31
C ILE A 21 9.52 17.00 3.29
N ILE A 22 9.36 17.29 4.58
CA ILE A 22 9.10 16.27 5.61
C ILE A 22 7.70 15.66 5.47
N SER A 23 6.75 16.37 4.83
CA SER A 23 5.36 15.93 4.67
C SER A 23 5.10 15.05 3.45
N LEU A 24 6.13 14.69 2.67
CA LEU A 24 6.00 13.68 1.62
C LEU A 24 5.87 12.29 2.28
N ALA A 25 4.62 11.92 2.56
CA ALA A 25 4.14 10.67 3.13
C ALA A 25 5.07 9.47 2.92
N SER A 26 5.56 8.92 4.04
CA SER A 26 6.19 7.60 4.10
C SER A 26 5.13 6.52 3.87
N ALA A 27 5.25 5.75 2.80
CA ALA A 27 4.62 4.43 2.74
C ALA A 27 5.23 3.61 3.88
N GLU A 28 4.47 3.39 4.95
CA GLU A 28 4.97 2.59 6.07
C GLU A 28 5.05 1.13 5.61
N ASP A 29 6.24 0.56 5.69
CA ASP A 29 6.46 -0.86 5.42
C ASP A 29 6.50 -1.64 6.71
N VAL A 30 5.90 -2.82 6.70
CA VAL A 30 5.84 -3.71 7.84
C VAL A 30 6.72 -4.92 7.58
N TRP A 31 7.66 -5.15 8.49
CA TRP A 31 8.43 -6.39 8.53
C TRP A 31 7.58 -7.53 9.08
N VAL A 32 7.45 -8.60 8.30
CA VAL A 32 6.78 -9.84 8.70
C VAL A 32 7.84 -10.86 9.07
N ARG A 33 7.80 -11.33 10.32
CA ARG A 33 8.66 -12.43 10.78
C ARG A 33 8.30 -13.72 10.05
N GLY A 34 9.28 -14.58 9.83
CA GLY A 34 9.05 -15.89 9.23
C GLY A 34 8.20 -16.78 10.15
N TYR A 35 7.39 -17.65 9.55
CA TYR A 35 6.47 -18.53 10.26
C TYR A 35 6.16 -19.79 9.46
N PHE A 36 5.64 -20.83 10.12
CA PHE A 36 5.14 -22.03 9.45
C PHE A 36 3.62 -21.92 9.23
N ARG A 37 3.14 -22.31 8.06
CA ARG A 37 1.72 -22.48 7.78
C ARG A 37 1.20 -23.78 8.40
N SER A 38 -0.12 -23.93 8.48
CA SER A 38 -0.77 -25.15 8.99
C SER A 38 -0.46 -26.40 8.16
N ASP A 39 -0.11 -26.23 6.89
CA ASP A 39 0.33 -27.30 5.98
C ASP A 39 1.82 -27.67 6.13
N GLY A 40 2.54 -27.06 7.08
CA GLY A 40 3.96 -27.28 7.31
C GLY A 40 4.89 -26.44 6.43
N THR A 41 4.37 -25.64 5.49
CA THR A 41 5.19 -24.80 4.62
C THR A 41 5.81 -23.63 5.39
N TYR A 42 7.14 -23.50 5.34
CA TYR A 42 7.83 -22.33 5.90
C TYR A 42 7.67 -21.08 5.02
N VAL A 43 7.32 -19.97 5.65
CA VAL A 43 7.27 -18.63 5.06
C VAL A 43 8.46 -17.85 5.55
N ARG A 44 9.36 -17.47 4.64
CA ARG A 44 10.50 -16.63 4.98
C ARG A 44 10.06 -15.22 5.41
N PRO A 45 10.83 -14.55 6.28
CA PRO A 45 10.61 -13.15 6.60
C PRO A 45 10.60 -12.27 5.34
N HIS A 46 9.77 -11.23 5.32
CA HIS A 46 9.64 -10.32 4.19
C HIS A 46 9.02 -8.99 4.62
N TYR A 47 9.17 -7.97 3.76
CA TYR A 47 8.45 -6.71 3.89
C TYR A 47 7.15 -6.74 3.11
N ARG A 48 6.13 -6.08 3.66
CA ARG A 48 4.86 -5.80 2.99
C ARG A 48 4.44 -4.36 3.29
N THR A 49 3.52 -3.83 2.49
CA THR A 49 2.87 -2.55 2.78
C THR A 49 2.09 -2.59 4.08
N TYR A 50 1.99 -1.43 4.73
CA TYR A 50 1.16 -1.24 5.92
C TYR A 50 -0.29 -1.66 5.64
N PRO A 51 -0.93 -2.42 6.56
CA PRO A 51 -2.29 -2.91 6.35
C PRO A 51 -3.35 -1.82 6.65
N ASP A 52 -3.35 -0.73 5.86
CA ASP A 52 -4.32 0.37 5.96
C ASP A 52 -5.70 0.07 5.34
N GLY A 53 -5.84 -1.06 4.66
CA GLY A 53 -7.08 -1.44 3.98
C GLY A 53 -7.23 -0.82 2.58
N ILE A 54 -6.25 -0.09 2.07
CA ILE A 54 -6.24 0.53 0.74
C ILE A 54 -5.58 -0.44 -0.24
N PRO A 55 -6.33 -1.20 -1.07
CA PRO A 55 -5.72 -2.23 -1.91
C PRO A 55 -4.76 -1.69 -2.97
N PHE A 56 -4.94 -0.42 -3.38
CA PHE A 56 -4.25 0.22 -4.50
C PHE A 56 -2.79 0.55 -4.22
N ASN A 57 -2.38 0.69 -2.96
CA ASN A 57 -0.98 0.97 -2.60
C ASN A 57 -0.18 -0.30 -2.29
N ASN A 58 -0.83 -1.47 -2.23
CA ASN A 58 -0.17 -2.73 -1.90
C ASN A 58 0.90 -3.11 -2.93
N TYR A 59 2.03 -3.66 -2.48
CA TYR A 59 3.06 -4.22 -3.38
C TYR A 59 2.55 -5.36 -4.28
N SER A 60 1.43 -5.98 -3.93
CA SER A 60 0.77 -7.01 -4.72
C SER A 60 -0.27 -6.48 -5.71
N PHE A 61 -0.61 -5.19 -5.66
CA PHE A 61 -1.58 -4.60 -6.58
C PHE A 61 -0.98 -4.54 -8.00
N PRO A 62 -1.66 -5.06 -9.05
CA PRO A 62 -1.09 -5.12 -10.38
C PRO A 62 -0.61 -3.76 -10.90
N GLY A 63 0.63 -3.70 -11.36
CA GLY A 63 1.30 -2.48 -11.80
C GLY A 63 2.15 -1.79 -10.72
N ASN A 64 1.99 -2.13 -9.44
CA ASN A 64 2.82 -1.54 -8.38
C ASN A 64 4.21 -2.16 -8.33
N TYR A 65 5.21 -1.31 -8.10
CA TYR A 65 6.60 -1.70 -7.90
C TYR A 65 6.86 -2.06 -6.43
N ASN A 66 7.54 -3.18 -6.21
CA ASN A 66 8.01 -3.60 -4.89
C ASN A 66 9.52 -3.35 -4.75
N PRO A 67 9.96 -2.38 -3.92
CA PRO A 67 11.37 -2.01 -3.79
C PRO A 67 12.24 -3.11 -3.17
N TYR A 68 11.66 -4.02 -2.38
CA TYR A 68 12.40 -5.12 -1.74
C TYR A 68 12.67 -6.29 -2.69
N THR A 69 11.97 -6.35 -3.82
CA THR A 69 12.12 -7.44 -4.79
C THR A 69 12.56 -6.96 -6.17
N GLY A 70 12.48 -5.65 -6.45
CA GLY A 70 12.76 -5.07 -7.75
C GLY A 70 11.73 -5.43 -8.83
N LYS A 71 10.56 -5.93 -8.44
CA LYS A 71 9.54 -6.46 -9.36
C LYS A 71 8.29 -5.60 -9.37
N ILE A 72 7.65 -5.55 -10.54
CA ILE A 72 6.29 -5.03 -10.70
C ILE A 72 5.31 -6.18 -10.53
N ALA A 73 4.26 -5.96 -9.74
CA ALA A 73 3.21 -6.96 -9.56
C ALA A 73 2.47 -7.22 -10.88
N PRO A 74 2.41 -8.48 -11.35
CA PRO A 74 1.68 -8.84 -12.55
C PRO A 74 0.18 -8.96 -12.27
N GLY A 75 -0.60 -9.11 -13.34
CA GLY A 75 -2.00 -9.49 -13.26
C GLY A 75 -2.97 -8.38 -13.70
N ASN A 76 -4.25 -8.61 -13.41
CA ASN A 76 -5.33 -7.72 -13.83
C ASN A 76 -5.92 -6.98 -12.59
N PRO A 77 -5.93 -5.63 -12.58
CA PRO A 77 -6.46 -4.84 -11.46
C PRO A 77 -7.89 -5.20 -11.06
N SER A 78 -8.78 -5.43 -12.02
CA SER A 78 -10.18 -5.78 -11.76
C SER A 78 -10.30 -7.09 -10.98
N THR A 79 -9.62 -8.14 -11.43
CA THR A 79 -9.64 -9.44 -10.72
C THR A 79 -8.98 -9.38 -9.35
N TYR A 80 -8.00 -8.48 -9.16
CA TYR A 80 -7.37 -8.26 -7.86
C TYR A 80 -8.33 -7.60 -6.88
N LEU A 81 -8.99 -6.52 -7.31
CA LEU A 81 -9.98 -5.80 -6.50
C LEU A 81 -11.17 -6.69 -6.17
N GLU A 82 -11.67 -7.45 -7.14
CA GLU A 82 -12.73 -8.45 -6.92
C GLU A 82 -12.34 -9.41 -5.80
N ARG A 83 -11.17 -10.07 -5.90
CA ARG A 83 -10.70 -10.98 -4.84
C ARG A 83 -10.49 -10.27 -3.49
N TYR A 84 -9.99 -9.04 -3.49
CA TYR A 84 -9.72 -8.28 -2.27
C TYR A 84 -11.02 -7.97 -1.52
N TYR A 85 -12.04 -7.47 -2.21
CA TYR A 85 -13.33 -7.12 -1.61
C TYR A 85 -14.25 -8.30 -1.35
N LEU A 86 -14.17 -9.38 -2.14
CA LEU A 86 -14.98 -10.58 -1.96
C LEU A 86 -14.42 -11.55 -0.90
N LYS A 87 -13.16 -11.36 -0.46
CA LYS A 87 -12.50 -12.22 0.54
C LYS A 87 -13.33 -12.48 1.81
N PRO A 88 -14.05 -11.51 2.40
CA PRO A 88 -14.89 -11.76 3.57
C PRO A 88 -16.17 -12.56 3.27
N TYR A 89 -16.69 -12.46 2.04
CA TYR A 89 -17.97 -13.06 1.65
C TYR A 89 -17.90 -14.57 1.44
N TYR A 90 -16.76 -15.09 0.99
CA TYR A 90 -16.59 -16.52 0.72
C TYR A 90 -16.13 -17.36 1.93
N SER A 91 -15.75 -16.72 3.04
CA SER A 91 -15.38 -17.41 4.29
C SER A 91 -16.57 -17.92 5.13
N LYS A 92 -17.82 -17.73 4.68
CA LYS A 92 -19.03 -18.31 5.30
C LYS A 92 -19.95 -18.93 4.24
N PRO A 93 -20.11 -20.27 4.16
CA PRO A 93 -20.81 -20.93 3.06
C PRO A 93 -22.36 -20.84 3.12
N TYR A 94 -22.94 -19.95 3.91
CA TYR A 94 -24.38 -20.02 4.21
C TYR A 94 -25.30 -19.16 3.33
N TYR A 95 -24.78 -18.33 2.41
CA TYR A 95 -25.64 -17.46 1.59
C TYR A 95 -25.11 -17.23 0.18
N LEU A 96 -24.93 -18.30 -0.62
CA LEU A 96 -24.79 -18.13 -2.07
C LEU A 96 -25.82 -18.98 -2.79
N ARG A 97 -27.10 -18.62 -2.62
CA ARG A 97 -28.09 -18.81 -3.69
C ARG A 97 -27.82 -17.73 -4.73
N PRO A 98 -27.39 -18.08 -5.96
CA PRO A 98 -27.20 -17.09 -7.01
C PRO A 98 -28.57 -16.53 -7.39
N TYR A 99 -28.83 -15.27 -7.04
CA TYR A 99 -29.93 -14.52 -7.62
C TYR A 99 -29.58 -14.24 -9.08
N TYR A 100 -30.30 -14.95 -9.95
CA TYR A 100 -30.52 -14.71 -11.38
C TYR A 100 -29.89 -13.43 -11.97
N PHE A 101 -28.96 -13.63 -12.90
CA PHE A 101 -28.94 -12.83 -14.11
C PHE A 101 -29.28 -13.78 -15.27
N LYS A 102 -30.56 -13.79 -15.66
CA LYS A 102 -30.98 -14.33 -16.95
C LYS A 102 -31.02 -13.16 -17.95
N PRO A 103 -30.54 -13.34 -19.20
CA PRO A 103 -30.86 -12.43 -20.29
C PRO A 103 -32.35 -12.42 -20.60
#